data_AF-A0A4E0QWT2-F1
#
_entry.id   AF-A0A4E0QWT2-F1
#
_cell.length_a   1.000
_cell.length_b   1.000
_cell.length_c   1.000
_cell.angle_alpha   90.00
_cell.angle_beta   90.00
_cell.angle_gamma   90.00
#
_symmetry.space_group_name_H-M   'P 1'
#
loop_
_entity.id
_entity.type
_entity.pdbx_description
1 polymer ?
#
loop_
_entity_poly.entity_id
_entity_poly.type
_entity_poly.pdbx_seq_one_letter_code
_entity_poly.pdbx_strand_id
1 'polypeptide(L)'
;MNTKFPTDNPQLTEVLNEVVDDLIDSCILDGIFAMHRAIKLDYLHVIAPEQANDGEFPDNGSLRLGVTSGRENAKAASCCRCVKCHSKVAATRFAPHLSNCMGLGRNSSRRANNFSYV
;
A
#
# COMPACT_ATOMS: atom_id res chain seq x y z
N MET A 1 16.71 -18.15 34.98
CA MET A 1 15.64 -19.10 35.31
C MET A 1 15.37 -19.93 34.05
N ASN A 2 16.00 -21.10 33.92
CA ASN A 2 15.71 -22.04 32.83
C ASN A 2 14.61 -22.98 33.33
N THR A 3 13.36 -22.68 33.01
CA THR A 3 12.25 -23.60 33.23
C THR A 3 12.31 -24.66 32.14
N LYS A 4 13.10 -25.72 32.37
CA LYS A 4 12.90 -26.97 31.64
C LYS A 4 11.53 -27.51 32.10
N PHE A 5 10.50 -27.25 31.33
CA PHE A 5 9.23 -27.95 31.47
C PHE A 5 9.50 -29.43 31.14
N PRO A 6 9.22 -30.37 32.05
CA PRO A 6 9.32 -31.78 31.73
C PRO A 6 8.11 -32.14 30.86
N THR A 7 8.26 -32.06 29.54
CA THR A 7 7.29 -32.59 28.57
C THR A 7 7.60 -34.06 28.32
N ASP A 8 7.37 -34.89 29.34
CA ASP A 8 7.46 -36.35 29.24
C ASP A 8 6.09 -37.01 29.03
N ASN A 9 5.03 -36.21 28.86
CA ASN A 9 3.68 -36.69 28.55
C ASN A 9 3.50 -36.79 27.02
N PRO A 10 3.46 -37.99 26.42
CA PRO A 10 3.40 -38.15 24.96
C PRO A 10 2.14 -37.51 24.36
N GLN A 11 1.02 -37.54 25.07
CA GLN A 11 -0.22 -36.88 24.66
C GLN A 11 -0.12 -35.35 24.62
N LEU A 12 0.68 -34.75 25.52
CA LEU A 12 0.88 -33.31 25.53
C LEU A 12 1.78 -32.88 24.37
N THR A 13 2.80 -33.68 24.04
CA THR A 13 3.68 -33.45 22.91
C THR A 13 2.94 -33.56 21.57
N GLU A 14 2.03 -34.52 21.45
CA GLU A 14 1.17 -34.68 20.26
C GLU A 14 0.29 -33.44 20.03
N VAL A 15 -0.44 -33.00 21.07
CA VAL A 15 -1.28 -31.79 20.99
C VAL A 15 -0.45 -30.53 20.72
N LEU A 16 0.75 -30.44 21.30
CA LEU A 16 1.65 -29.30 21.03
C LEU A 16 2.10 -29.27 19.57
N ASN A 17 2.42 -30.42 18.98
CA ASN A 17 2.82 -30.49 17.58
C ASN A 17 1.66 -30.10 16.65
N GLU A 18 0.45 -30.59 16.92
CA GLU A 18 -0.75 -30.20 16.15
C GLU A 18 -0.96 -28.68 16.18
N VAL A 19 -0.86 -28.05 17.35
CA VAL A 19 -1.00 -26.60 17.49
C VAL A 19 0.11 -25.85 16.75
N VAL A 20 1.34 -26.36 16.80
CA VAL A 20 2.47 -25.75 16.10
C VAL A 20 2.28 -25.86 14.59
N ASP A 21 1.83 -27.02 14.09
CA ASP A 21 1.55 -27.22 12.67
C ASP A 21 0.43 -26.28 12.18
N ASP A 22 -0.66 -26.15 12.94
CA ASP A 22 -1.74 -25.20 12.64
C ASP A 22 -1.25 -23.73 12.58
N LEU A 23 -0.34 -23.36 13.49
CA LEU A 23 0.28 -22.03 13.50
C LEU A 23 1.18 -21.82 12.30
N ILE A 24 1.96 -22.83 11.91
CA ILE A 24 2.83 -22.77 10.73
C ILE A 24 1.99 -22.59 9.48
N ASP A 25 0.93 -23.39 9.30
CA ASP A 25 0.03 -23.30 8.15
C ASP A 25 -0.65 -21.94 8.08
N SER A 26 -1.12 -21.42 9.22
CA SER A 26 -1.72 -20.09 9.30
C SER A 26 -0.74 -19.00 8.85
N CYS A 27 0.52 -19.05 9.32
CA CYS A 27 1.56 -18.10 8.92
C CYS A 27 1.90 -18.18 7.42
N ILE A 28 1.98 -19.39 6.88
CA ILE A 28 2.29 -19.61 5.46
C ILE A 28 1.16 -19.07 4.58
N LEU A 29 -0.10 -19.39 4.92
CA LEU A 29 -1.27 -18.94 4.17
C LEU A 29 -1.39 -17.42 4.15
N ASP A 30 -1.12 -16.74 5.26
CA ASP A 30 -1.12 -15.27 5.33
C ASP A 30 -0.12 -14.67 4.34
N GLY A 31 1.10 -15.21 4.27
CA GLY A 31 2.11 -14.78 3.30
C GLY A 31 1.67 -15.00 1.85
N ILE A 32 1.12 -16.18 1.55
CA ILE A 32 0.62 -16.52 0.21
C ILE A 32 -0.51 -15.58 -0.20
N PHE A 33 -1.49 -15.34 0.67
CA PHE A 33 -2.63 -14.47 0.36
C PHE A 33 -2.23 -13.01 0.23
N ALA A 34 -1.27 -12.53 1.03
CA ALA A 34 -0.72 -11.18 0.87
C ALA A 34 -0.08 -11.00 -0.51
N MET A 35 0.72 -11.96 -0.95
CA MET A 35 1.36 -11.95 -2.27
C MET A 35 0.35 -12.10 -3.41
N HIS A 36 -0.59 -13.04 -3.30
CA HIS A 36 -1.65 -13.22 -4.30
C HIS A 36 -2.52 -11.96 -4.45
N ARG A 37 -2.87 -11.31 -3.33
CA ARG A 37 -3.57 -10.02 -3.33
C ARG A 37 -2.74 -8.93 -4.01
N ALA A 38 -1.44 -8.89 -3.76
CA ALA A 38 -0.51 -7.94 -4.36
C ALA A 38 -0.42 -8.09 -5.87
N ILE A 39 -0.32 -9.31 -6.37
CA ILE A 39 -0.32 -9.63 -7.81
C ILE A 39 -1.66 -9.25 -8.42
N LYS A 40 -2.77 -9.69 -7.82
CA LYS A 40 -4.12 -9.48 -8.37
C LYS A 40 -4.51 -8.00 -8.48
N LEU A 41 -4.01 -7.16 -7.58
CA LEU A 41 -4.25 -5.72 -7.56
C LEU A 41 -3.08 -4.92 -8.15
N ASP A 42 -2.10 -5.59 -8.75
CA ASP A 42 -0.97 -5.01 -9.48
C ASP A 42 -0.08 -4.07 -8.65
N TYR A 43 0.04 -4.32 -7.34
CA TYR A 43 0.91 -3.57 -6.44
C TYR A 43 2.07 -4.41 -5.87
N LEU A 44 2.35 -5.57 -6.45
CA LEU A 44 3.48 -6.44 -6.04
C LEU A 44 4.81 -5.68 -6.01
N HIS A 45 5.04 -4.80 -6.98
CA HIS A 45 6.22 -3.93 -7.08
C HIS A 45 6.46 -3.04 -5.85
N VAL A 46 5.43 -2.80 -5.03
CA VAL A 46 5.52 -2.01 -3.78
C VAL A 46 5.97 -2.88 -2.61
N ILE A 47 5.62 -4.16 -2.59
CA ILE A 47 5.91 -5.09 -1.49
C ILE A 47 7.25 -5.81 -1.70
N ALA A 48 7.51 -6.22 -2.94
CA ALA A 48 8.75 -6.86 -3.35
C ALA A 48 9.34 -6.03 -4.50
N PRO A 49 10.03 -4.91 -4.19
CA PRO A 49 10.78 -4.21 -5.21
C PRO A 49 11.83 -5.20 -5.74
N GLU A 50 11.81 -5.47 -7.03
CA GLU A 50 12.89 -6.20 -7.70
C GLU A 50 14.20 -5.55 -7.26
N GLN A 51 15.02 -6.28 -6.51
CA GLN A 51 16.37 -5.82 -6.21
C GLN A 51 17.07 -5.77 -7.56
N ALA A 52 17.21 -4.57 -8.12
CA ALA A 52 18.10 -4.34 -9.24
C ALA A 52 19.44 -4.95 -8.84
N ASN A 53 19.86 -5.96 -9.60
CA ASN A 53 21.07 -6.73 -9.39
C ASN A 53 22.30 -5.90 -9.75
N ASP A 54 22.49 -4.81 -9.02
CA ASP A 54 23.66 -3.96 -9.09
C ASP A 54 24.27 -4.04 -7.69
N GLY A 55 25.41 -4.71 -7.61
CA GLY A 55 25.97 -5.25 -6.38
C GLY A 55 26.20 -4.26 -5.24
N GLU A 56 26.62 -4.86 -4.13
CA GLU A 56 27.06 -4.26 -2.86
C GLU A 56 25.97 -4.21 -1.78
N PHE A 57 26.03 -5.21 -0.88
CA PHE A 57 25.49 -5.12 0.47
C PHE A 57 25.98 -3.82 1.14
N PRO A 58 25.13 -3.18 1.94
CA PRO A 58 25.45 -3.17 3.35
C PRO A 58 24.25 -3.53 4.24
N ASP A 59 24.54 -4.46 5.14
CA ASP A 59 23.94 -4.58 6.46
C ASP A 59 23.82 -3.19 7.12
N ASN A 60 22.58 -2.70 7.30
CA ASN A 60 22.21 -1.87 8.44
C ASN A 60 20.68 -1.79 8.56
N GLY A 61 20.14 -2.35 9.65
CA GLY A 61 18.74 -2.30 10.02
C GLY A 61 18.23 -0.88 10.22
N SER A 62 17.73 -0.24 9.17
CA SER A 62 16.81 0.88 9.32
C SER A 62 15.67 0.79 8.32
N LEU A 63 14.47 0.61 8.87
CA LEU A 63 13.19 0.80 8.23
C LEU A 63 13.12 2.22 7.65
N ARG A 64 13.59 2.40 6.42
CA ARG A 64 13.41 3.64 5.66
C ARG A 64 12.15 3.45 4.84
N LEU A 65 11.03 3.88 5.43
CA LEU A 65 9.79 4.22 4.73
C LEU A 65 10.12 5.39 3.77
N GLY A 66 10.75 5.06 2.65
CA GLY A 66 11.25 5.99 1.66
C GLY A 66 10.35 5.93 0.44
N VAL A 67 9.41 6.87 0.37
CA VAL A 67 8.68 7.27 -0.84
C VAL A 67 9.65 7.27 -2.02
N THR A 68 9.59 6.24 -2.88
CA THR A 68 10.27 6.25 -4.17
C THR A 68 9.46 7.16 -5.09
N SER A 69 9.71 8.46 -4.89
CA SER A 69 9.37 9.51 -5.84
C SER A 69 10.00 9.13 -7.17
N GLY A 70 9.16 8.88 -8.17
CA GLY A 70 9.59 8.77 -9.55
C GLY A 70 10.49 9.95 -9.90
N ARG A 71 11.75 9.66 -10.20
CA ARG A 71 12.68 10.64 -10.75
C ARG A 71 12.36 10.81 -12.22
N GLU A 72 11.26 11.50 -12.52
CA GLU A 72 11.07 12.17 -13.80
C GLU A 72 10.85 13.67 -13.56
N ASN A 73 11.91 14.43 -13.85
CA ASN A 73 11.86 15.82 -14.29
C ASN A 73 11.05 16.81 -13.42
N ALA A 74 11.72 17.36 -12.40
CA ALA A 74 11.26 18.45 -11.54
C ALA A 74 11.09 19.83 -12.23
N LYS A 75 10.62 19.90 -13.49
CA LYS A 75 10.31 21.18 -14.17
C LYS A 75 9.09 21.16 -15.11
N ALA A 76 8.30 20.09 -15.14
CA ALA A 76 6.94 20.17 -15.70
C ALA A 76 5.97 20.29 -14.53
N ALA A 77 5.09 21.30 -14.53
CA ALA A 77 3.98 21.35 -13.60
C ALA A 77 3.15 20.08 -13.81
N SER A 78 3.33 19.07 -12.94
CA SER A 78 2.66 17.79 -13.07
C SER A 78 1.15 18.02 -13.09
N CYS A 79 0.49 17.51 -14.10
CA CYS A 79 -0.93 17.73 -14.34
C CYS A 79 -1.64 16.38 -14.30
N CYS A 80 -2.64 16.26 -13.44
CA CYS A 80 -3.44 15.06 -13.23
C CYS A 80 -4.79 15.21 -13.94
N ARG A 81 -5.34 14.11 -14.46
CA ARG A 81 -6.69 14.11 -15.05
C ARG A 81 -7.71 13.72 -13.99
N CYS A 82 -8.73 14.54 -13.77
CA CYS A 82 -9.82 14.18 -12.86
C CYS A 82 -10.68 13.07 -13.48
N VAL A 83 -10.94 11.99 -12.75
CA VAL A 83 -11.79 10.87 -13.24
C VAL A 83 -13.26 11.23 -13.34
N LYS A 84 -13.71 12.28 -12.64
CA LYS A 84 -15.13 12.67 -12.59
C LYS A 84 -15.51 13.68 -13.68
N CYS A 85 -14.67 14.67 -13.95
CA CYS A 85 -14.94 15.70 -14.96
C CYS A 85 -13.97 15.67 -16.15
N HIS A 86 -13.04 14.71 -16.18
CA HIS A 86 -12.01 14.51 -17.21
C HIS A 86 -11.10 15.71 -17.52
N SER A 87 -11.22 16.79 -16.75
CA SER A 87 -10.39 18.00 -16.88
C SER A 87 -8.96 17.72 -16.45
N LYS A 88 -8.01 18.36 -17.15
CA LYS A 88 -6.59 18.42 -16.77
C LYS A 88 -6.43 19.43 -15.63
N VAL A 89 -5.86 19.01 -14.50
CA VAL A 89 -5.74 19.80 -13.28
C VAL A 89 -4.30 19.71 -12.77
N ALA A 90 -3.68 20.85 -12.49
CA ALA A 90 -2.34 20.87 -11.88
C ALA A 90 -2.34 20.08 -10.55
N ALA A 91 -1.31 19.27 -10.31
CA ALA A 91 -1.20 18.42 -9.13
C ALA A 91 -1.33 19.24 -7.84
N THR A 92 -0.76 20.45 -7.81
CA THR A 92 -0.86 21.39 -6.67
C THR A 92 -2.30 21.85 -6.37
N ARG A 93 -3.21 21.75 -7.33
CA ARG A 93 -4.62 22.15 -7.22
C ARG A 93 -5.59 20.96 -7.25
N PHE A 94 -5.07 19.72 -7.22
CA PHE A 94 -5.92 18.54 -7.34
C PHE A 94 -6.82 18.33 -6.11
N ALA A 95 -6.29 18.54 -4.90
CA ALA A 95 -7.08 18.46 -3.67
C ALA A 95 -8.27 19.45 -3.61
N PRO A 96 -8.11 20.77 -3.83
CA PRO A 96 -9.25 21.68 -3.86
C PRO A 96 -10.18 21.42 -5.05
N HIS A 97 -9.66 20.94 -6.19
CA HIS A 97 -10.49 20.52 -7.31
C HIS A 97 -11.39 19.33 -6.93
N LEU A 98 -10.83 18.29 -6.31
CA LEU A 98 -11.58 17.11 -5.86
C LEU A 98 -12.69 17.49 -4.88
N SER A 99 -12.39 18.35 -3.91
CA SER A 99 -13.37 18.87 -2.96
C SER A 99 -14.59 19.47 -3.70
N ASN A 100 -14.36 20.37 -4.66
CA ASN A 100 -15.44 20.99 -5.43
C ASN A 100 -16.11 20.02 -6.43
N CYS A 101 -15.33 19.22 -7.15
CA CYS A 101 -15.81 18.30 -8.18
C CYS A 101 -16.65 17.17 -7.58
N MET A 102 -16.30 16.69 -6.38
CA MET A 102 -17.10 15.70 -5.66
C MET A 102 -18.27 16.29 -4.89
N GLY A 103 -18.42 17.63 -4.85
CA GLY A 103 -19.48 18.29 -4.09
C GLY A 103 -19.24 18.34 -2.58
N LEU A 104 -18.01 18.05 -2.14
CA LEU A 104 -17.55 18.12 -0.74
C LEU A 104 -16.94 19.48 -0.39
N GLY A 105 -16.89 20.40 -1.35
CA GLY A 105 -16.31 21.73 -1.24
C GLY A 105 -17.32 22.77 -0.78
N ARG A 106 -16.80 23.76 -0.04
CA ARG A 106 -17.59 24.81 0.63
C ARG A 106 -18.55 25.49 -0.34
N ASN A 107 -19.84 25.34 -0.04
CA ASN A 107 -20.99 26.15 -0.45
C ASN A 107 -21.69 25.75 -1.77
N SER A 108 -22.66 24.84 -1.67
CA SER A 108 -23.67 24.51 -2.69
C SER A 108 -24.62 25.67 -3.07
N SER A 109 -24.39 26.87 -2.55
CA SER A 109 -25.16 28.09 -2.91
C SER A 109 -24.68 28.78 -4.19
N ARG A 110 -23.57 28.37 -4.81
CA ARG A 110 -23.11 28.90 -6.11
C ARG A 110 -23.44 27.97 -7.29
N ARG A 111 -24.62 27.34 -7.30
CA ARG A 111 -25.19 26.71 -8.52
C ARG A 111 -26.12 27.68 -9.26
N ALA A 112 -25.66 28.90 -9.44
CA ALA A 112 -26.29 29.89 -10.32
C ALA A 112 -25.18 30.79 -10.87
N ASN A 113 -24.63 30.43 -12.04
CA ASN A 113 -24.48 31.32 -13.19
C ASN A 113 -23.63 30.63 -14.27
N ASN A 114 -24.03 30.82 -15.53
CA ASN A 114 -23.36 30.46 -16.78
C ASN A 114 -23.58 29.03 -17.34
N PHE A 115 -24.84 28.70 -17.61
CA PHE A 115 -25.15 28.27 -18.97
C PHE A 115 -25.01 29.52 -19.86
N SER A 116 -23.84 29.70 -20.44
CA SER A 116 -23.63 30.66 -21.53
C SER A 116 -23.30 29.83 -22.76
N TYR A 117 -24.29 29.73 -23.65
CA TYR A 117 -24.13 29.60 -25.09
C TYR A 117 -22.78 30.19 -25.54
N VAL A 118 -21.91 29.38 -26.14
CA VAL A 118 -21.35 29.48 -27.51
C VAL A 118 -20.72 28.13 -27.83
#